data_AF-A0A315ZWA3-F1
#
_entry.id   AF-A0A315ZWA3-F1
#
_cell.length_a   1.000
_cell.length_b   1.000
_cell.length_c   1.000
_cell.angle_alpha   90.00
_cell.angle_beta   90.00
_cell.angle_gamma   90.00
#
_symmetry.space_group_name_H-M   'P 1'
#
loop_
_entity.id
_entity.type
_entity.pdbx_description
1 polymer ?
#
loop_
_entity_poly.entity_id
_entity_poly.type
_entity_poly.pdbx_seq_one_letter_code
_entity_poly.pdbx_strand_id
1 'polypeptide(L)'
;MLKEMVTTLMGLPDGVWDSYAFGREPLNGRLTDESRRSFAGLAHQTGCVQARETRAAYPQLTVEEIIQKLDIDLNIKKSQDDGNYIMFACYTEPNHILVYKKPIQQTAELLRQKGCGNLISGKQMQEILLAHELFHWYEYQKADLPTNQKVLSLWKIGPLENKSRLVSLGEIAAMAFAKEMLALSYSPYILDVLLLLTVNLGLARELYNTVLGLAGLPKCPDEAWEEF
;
A
#
# COMPACT_ATOMS: atom_id res chain seq x y z
N MET A 1 5.37 6.26 -23.20
CA MET A 1 4.34 5.46 -22.52
C MET A 1 4.70 5.02 -21.10
N LEU A 2 5.31 3.84 -20.86
CA LEU A 2 5.46 3.30 -19.49
C LEU A 2 6.19 4.26 -18.54
N LYS A 3 7.26 4.92 -19.03
CA LYS A 3 7.97 5.94 -18.25
C LYS A 3 7.02 7.03 -17.73
N GLU A 4 6.20 7.58 -18.62
CA GLU A 4 5.25 8.66 -18.30
C GLU A 4 4.20 8.18 -17.32
N MET A 5 3.71 6.94 -17.48
CA MET A 5 2.74 6.35 -16.56
C MET A 5 3.31 6.22 -15.15
N VAL A 6 4.52 5.65 -15.02
CA VAL A 6 5.20 5.52 -13.73
C VAL A 6 5.45 6.90 -13.12
N THR A 7 5.99 7.85 -13.88
CA THR A 7 6.24 9.21 -13.37
C THR A 7 4.95 9.95 -13.00
N THR A 8 3.86 9.71 -13.72
CA THR A 8 2.54 10.27 -13.38
C THR A 8 2.10 9.77 -12.02
N LEU A 9 2.09 8.44 -11.81
CA LEU A 9 1.73 7.85 -10.51
C LEU A 9 2.61 8.36 -9.37
N MET A 10 3.93 8.43 -9.59
CA MET A 10 4.89 8.92 -8.59
C MET A 10 4.69 10.41 -8.24
N GLY A 11 4.13 11.20 -9.17
CA GLY A 11 3.86 12.61 -8.98
C GLY A 11 2.50 12.93 -8.36
N LEU A 12 1.64 11.94 -8.15
CA LEU A 12 0.33 12.16 -7.54
C LEU A 12 0.44 12.45 -6.04
N PRO A 13 -0.33 13.41 -5.51
CA PRO A 13 -0.33 13.70 -4.08
C PRO A 13 -0.99 12.57 -3.29
N ASP A 14 -0.59 12.41 -2.03
CA ASP A 14 -1.11 11.33 -1.16
C ASP A 14 -2.64 11.36 -1.04
N GLY A 15 -3.29 12.53 -1.09
CA GLY A 15 -4.75 12.65 -1.05
C GLY A 15 -5.50 11.95 -2.19
N VAL A 16 -4.87 11.76 -3.36
CA VAL A 16 -5.42 10.93 -4.45
C VAL A 16 -5.40 9.46 -4.05
N TRP A 17 -4.29 9.02 -3.45
CA TRP A 17 -4.14 7.66 -2.95
C TRP A 17 -5.02 7.36 -1.73
N ASP A 18 -5.28 8.35 -0.87
CA ASP A 18 -6.25 8.24 0.21
C ASP A 18 -7.66 8.01 -0.34
N SER A 19 -8.05 8.76 -1.37
CA SER A 19 -9.33 8.60 -2.06
C SER A 19 -9.44 7.21 -2.71
N TYR A 20 -8.34 6.72 -3.28
CA TYR A 20 -8.22 5.37 -3.84
C TYR A 20 -8.37 4.28 -2.77
N ALA A 21 -7.77 4.46 -1.58
CA ALA A 21 -7.92 3.54 -0.45
C ALA A 21 -9.37 3.53 0.08
N PHE A 22 -9.97 4.70 0.31
CA PHE A 22 -11.37 4.79 0.72
C PHE A 22 -12.34 4.28 -0.34
N GLY A 23 -12.00 4.35 -1.63
CA GLY A 23 -12.81 3.73 -2.70
C GLY A 23 -13.05 2.23 -2.49
N ARG A 24 -12.19 1.55 -1.73
CA ARG A 24 -12.29 0.13 -1.37
C ARG A 24 -12.83 -0.13 0.03
N GLU A 25 -13.08 0.91 0.81
CA GLU A 25 -13.63 0.78 2.16
C GLU A 25 -15.10 0.35 2.08
N PRO A 26 -15.49 -0.81 2.67
CA PRO A 26 -16.89 -1.26 2.66
C PRO A 26 -17.88 -0.22 3.22
N LEU A 27 -17.42 0.61 4.17
CA LEU A 27 -18.22 1.67 4.78
C LEU A 27 -18.06 3.04 4.11
N ASN A 28 -17.44 3.13 2.93
CA ASN A 28 -17.14 4.41 2.27
C ASN A 28 -18.38 5.27 2.05
N GLY A 29 -19.52 4.66 1.71
CA GLY A 29 -20.79 5.38 1.51
C GLY A 29 -21.34 6.05 2.78
N ARG A 30 -20.78 5.76 3.96
CA ARG A 30 -21.11 6.40 5.24
C ARG A 30 -20.17 7.54 5.61
N LEU A 31 -19.10 7.76 4.85
CA LEU A 31 -18.10 8.78 5.11
C LEU A 31 -18.41 10.08 4.36
N THR A 32 -18.19 11.20 5.02
CA THR A 32 -18.16 12.53 4.38
C THR A 32 -16.73 12.83 3.91
N ASP A 33 -16.57 13.80 3.01
CA ASP A 33 -15.22 14.20 2.57
C ASP A 33 -14.38 14.76 3.72
N GLU A 34 -15.02 15.42 4.69
CA GLU A 34 -14.36 15.87 5.90
C GLU A 34 -13.88 14.71 6.76
N SER A 35 -14.72 13.69 6.99
CA SER A 35 -14.31 12.52 7.77
C SER A 35 -13.22 11.73 7.06
N ARG A 36 -13.28 11.58 5.73
CA ARG A 36 -12.20 10.96 4.94
C ARG A 36 -10.88 11.67 5.15
N ARG A 37 -10.84 13.00 4.99
CA ARG A 37 -9.62 13.80 5.21
C ARG A 37 -9.07 13.66 6.62
N SER A 38 -9.95 13.73 7.63
CA SER A 38 -9.57 13.58 9.04
C SER A 38 -8.98 12.21 9.33
N PHE A 39 -9.66 11.14 8.88
CA PHE A 39 -9.21 9.77 9.12
C PHE A 39 -7.96 9.41 8.31
N ALA A 40 -7.81 9.91 7.08
CA ALA A 40 -6.56 9.77 6.34
C ALA A 40 -5.41 10.45 7.08
N GLY A 41 -5.60 11.69 7.56
CA GLY A 41 -4.59 12.38 8.36
C GLY A 41 -4.17 11.60 9.61
N LEU A 42 -5.14 11.00 10.31
CA LEU A 42 -4.88 10.12 11.45
C LEU A 42 -4.05 8.89 11.06
N ALA A 43 -4.41 8.22 9.96
CA ALA A 43 -3.71 7.04 9.47
C ALA A 43 -2.28 7.36 9.03
N HIS A 44 -2.09 8.42 8.25
CA HIS A 44 -0.76 8.93 7.87
C HIS A 44 0.10 9.23 9.09
N GLN A 45 -0.43 9.96 10.06
CA GLN A 45 0.30 10.27 11.29
C GLN A 45 0.67 9.00 12.05
N THR A 46 -0.25 8.03 12.15
CA THR A 46 -0.02 6.75 12.82
C THR A 46 1.13 5.99 12.16
N GLY A 47 1.10 5.84 10.83
CA GLY A 47 2.18 5.19 10.07
C GLY A 47 3.53 5.90 10.21
N CYS A 48 3.56 7.23 10.07
CA CYS A 48 4.80 8.01 10.18
C CYS A 48 5.39 7.99 11.59
N VAL A 49 4.57 8.08 12.63
CA VAL A 49 5.04 7.97 14.02
C VAL A 49 5.60 6.58 14.26
N GLN A 50 4.89 5.52 13.86
CA GLN A 50 5.38 4.16 14.02
C GLN A 50 6.70 3.93 13.27
N ALA A 51 6.86 4.50 12.07
CA ALA A 51 8.09 4.42 11.29
C ALA A 51 9.27 5.09 12.02
N ARG A 52 9.06 6.28 12.58
CA ARG A 52 10.10 7.00 13.35
C ARG A 52 10.49 6.25 14.62
N GLU A 53 9.53 5.69 15.33
CA GLU A 53 9.80 4.82 16.49
C GLU A 53 10.62 3.60 16.09
N THR A 54 10.21 2.89 15.02
CA THR A 54 10.93 1.73 14.50
C THR A 54 12.36 2.10 14.10
N ARG A 55 12.55 3.23 13.42
CA ARG A 55 13.88 3.71 13.01
C ARG A 55 14.75 4.12 14.21
N ALA A 56 14.15 4.66 15.27
CA ALA A 56 14.86 4.99 16.51
C ALA A 56 15.29 3.73 17.28
N ALA A 57 14.44 2.70 17.31
CA ALA A 57 14.74 1.42 17.95
C ALA A 57 15.75 0.57 17.17
N TYR A 58 15.72 0.65 15.84
CA TYR A 58 16.61 -0.08 14.94
C TYR A 58 17.35 0.86 13.99
N PRO A 59 18.31 1.66 14.51
CA PRO A 59 19.11 2.53 13.67
C PRO A 59 19.88 1.69 12.64
N GLN A 60 19.94 2.17 11.40
CA GLN A 60 20.76 1.61 10.31
C GLN A 60 20.37 0.22 9.79
N LEU A 61 19.46 -0.51 10.46
CA LEU A 61 18.97 -1.79 9.93
C LEU A 61 18.02 -1.59 8.74
N THR A 62 18.15 -2.46 7.75
CA THR A 62 17.17 -2.64 6.69
C THR A 62 15.86 -3.22 7.26
N VAL A 63 14.77 -3.09 6.51
CA VAL A 63 13.46 -3.64 6.93
C VAL A 63 13.53 -5.15 7.14
N GLU A 64 14.23 -5.87 6.26
CA GLU A 64 14.41 -7.32 6.37
C GLU A 64 15.19 -7.71 7.64
N GLU A 65 16.26 -6.98 7.97
CA GLU A 65 17.01 -7.19 9.22
C GLU A 65 16.16 -6.87 10.46
N ILE A 66 15.27 -5.88 10.39
CA ILE A 66 14.32 -5.58 11.48
C ILE A 66 13.34 -6.74 11.65
N ILE A 67 12.76 -7.25 10.56
CA ILE A 67 11.85 -8.41 10.57
C ILE A 67 12.53 -9.61 11.22
N GLN A 68 13.77 -9.92 10.83
CA GLN A 68 14.55 -11.01 11.43
C GLN A 68 14.83 -10.77 12.92
N LYS A 69 15.18 -9.54 13.30
CA LYS A 69 15.48 -9.20 14.70
C LYS A 69 14.25 -9.24 15.61
N LEU A 70 13.06 -9.04 15.03
CA LEU A 70 11.77 -9.17 15.70
C LEU A 70 11.25 -10.62 15.74
N ASP A 71 12.02 -11.58 15.24
CA ASP A 71 11.65 -13.00 15.16
C ASP A 71 10.33 -13.24 14.39
N ILE A 72 10.11 -12.41 13.35
CA ILE A 72 9.00 -12.55 12.42
C ILE A 72 9.41 -13.55 11.34
N ASP A 73 8.60 -14.58 11.12
CA ASP A 73 8.84 -15.62 10.13
C ASP A 73 8.63 -15.06 8.72
N LEU A 74 9.73 -14.85 7.99
CA LEU A 74 9.74 -14.30 6.64
C LEU A 74 9.91 -15.41 5.60
N ASN A 75 8.86 -15.67 4.83
CA ASN A 75 8.89 -16.55 3.67
C ASN A 75 8.87 -15.77 2.35
N ILE A 76 9.90 -15.97 1.53
CA ILE A 76 9.94 -15.44 0.16
C ILE A 76 9.68 -16.58 -0.82
N LYS A 77 8.47 -16.62 -1.39
CA LYS A 77 8.08 -17.62 -2.40
C LYS A 77 8.30 -17.10 -3.81
N LYS A 78 8.58 -18.02 -4.75
CA LYS A 78 8.70 -17.66 -6.17
C LYS A 78 7.35 -17.27 -6.77
N SER A 79 6.32 -18.08 -6.56
CA SER A 79 4.97 -17.87 -7.11
C SER A 79 3.91 -18.26 -6.09
N GLN A 80 2.69 -17.78 -6.31
CA GLN A 80 1.51 -18.27 -5.62
C GLN A 80 1.19 -19.70 -6.07
N ASP A 81 0.57 -20.47 -5.18
CA ASP A 81 -0.02 -21.77 -5.49
C ASP A 81 -1.45 -21.52 -6.02
N ASP A 82 -1.74 -21.86 -7.28
CA ASP A 82 -3.04 -21.87 -8.03
C ASP A 82 -4.29 -21.20 -7.41
N GLY A 83 -4.13 -19.98 -6.87
CA GLY A 83 -5.18 -19.23 -6.22
C GLY A 83 -5.78 -18.15 -7.14
N ASN A 84 -7.10 -17.97 -7.08
CA ASN A 84 -7.83 -16.95 -7.84
C ASN A 84 -7.63 -15.51 -7.32
N TYR A 85 -6.74 -15.27 -6.34
CA TYR A 85 -6.53 -13.95 -5.73
C TYR A 85 -5.10 -13.44 -6.00
N ILE A 86 -4.97 -12.17 -6.41
CA ILE A 86 -3.65 -11.56 -6.68
C ILE A 86 -3.14 -10.92 -5.38
N MET A 87 -2.15 -11.56 -4.77
CA MET A 87 -1.45 -11.11 -3.57
C MET A 87 0.05 -10.96 -3.89
N PHE A 88 0.67 -9.89 -3.41
CA PHE A 88 2.10 -9.62 -3.63
C PHE A 88 2.93 -9.85 -2.37
N ALA A 89 2.37 -9.43 -1.24
CA ALA A 89 2.83 -9.78 0.08
C ALA A 89 1.62 -9.92 1.01
N CYS A 90 1.81 -10.55 2.17
CA CYS A 90 0.81 -10.62 3.22
C CYS A 90 1.46 -10.94 4.55
N TYR A 91 1.02 -10.22 5.58
CA TYR A 91 1.19 -10.57 6.97
C TYR A 91 0.03 -11.45 7.43
N THR A 92 0.34 -12.60 8.00
CA THR A 92 -0.60 -13.49 8.67
C THR A 92 -0.25 -13.52 10.16
N GLU A 93 -1.23 -13.19 10.98
CA GLU A 93 -1.10 -13.26 12.43
C GLU A 93 -0.74 -14.68 12.89
N PRO A 94 0.07 -14.84 13.95
CA PRO A 94 0.60 -13.76 14.80
C PRO A 94 1.99 -13.25 14.40
N ASN A 95 2.69 -13.86 13.44
CA ASN A 95 4.11 -13.59 13.21
C ASN A 95 4.64 -14.00 11.82
N HIS A 96 3.81 -14.12 10.80
CA HIS A 96 4.23 -14.63 9.49
C HIS A 96 4.15 -13.54 8.40
N ILE A 97 5.23 -13.31 7.65
CA ILE A 97 5.24 -12.46 6.43
C ILE A 97 5.57 -13.33 5.22
N LEU A 98 4.73 -13.27 4.21
CA LEU A 98 4.91 -13.91 2.92
C LEU A 98 5.10 -12.87 1.82
N VAL A 99 6.12 -13.04 0.96
CA VAL A 99 6.33 -12.19 -0.24
C VAL A 99 6.47 -13.05 -1.48
N TYR A 100 5.78 -12.69 -2.57
CA TYR A 100 5.89 -13.34 -3.87
C TYR A 100 6.86 -12.60 -4.79
N LYS A 101 7.96 -13.27 -5.13
CA LYS A 101 9.09 -12.68 -5.85
C LYS A 101 8.86 -12.53 -7.36
N LYS A 102 8.06 -13.41 -7.98
CA LYS A 102 7.86 -13.41 -9.44
C LYS A 102 7.28 -12.09 -9.98
N PRO A 103 6.20 -11.50 -9.42
CA PRO A 103 5.71 -10.20 -9.87
C PRO A 103 6.78 -9.11 -9.80
N ILE A 104 7.54 -9.05 -8.70
CA ILE A 104 8.63 -8.07 -8.52
C ILE A 104 9.69 -8.22 -9.62
N GLN A 105 10.13 -9.46 -9.89
CA GLN A 105 11.14 -9.74 -10.91
C GLN A 105 10.65 -9.40 -12.32
N GLN A 106 9.41 -9.77 -12.64
CA GLN A 106 8.83 -9.51 -13.96
C GLN A 106 8.61 -8.00 -14.18
N THR A 107 8.07 -7.28 -13.20
CA THR A 107 7.90 -5.82 -13.29
C THR A 107 9.26 -5.12 -13.38
N ALA A 108 10.28 -5.53 -12.61
CA ALA A 108 11.62 -4.96 -12.71
C ALA A 108 12.26 -5.19 -14.09
N GLU A 109 12.06 -6.38 -14.67
CA GLU A 109 12.50 -6.71 -16.02
C GLU A 109 11.80 -5.83 -17.06
N LEU A 110 10.47 -5.73 -17.00
CA LEU A 110 9.67 -4.89 -17.89
C LEU A 110 10.13 -3.42 -17.84
N LEU A 111 10.30 -2.87 -16.63
CA LEU A 111 10.82 -1.51 -16.44
C LEU A 111 12.20 -1.35 -17.07
N ARG A 112 13.10 -2.33 -16.91
CA ARG A 112 14.44 -2.27 -17.53
C ARG A 112 14.36 -2.28 -19.05
N GLN A 113 13.58 -3.19 -19.63
CA GLN A 113 13.40 -3.32 -21.09
C GLN A 113 12.83 -2.04 -21.72
N LYS A 114 11.94 -1.35 -21.00
CA LYS A 114 11.34 -0.08 -21.43
C LYS A 114 12.17 1.16 -21.04
N GLY A 115 13.41 1.00 -20.59
CA GLY A 115 14.29 2.12 -20.21
C GLY A 115 13.85 2.91 -18.97
N CYS A 116 13.05 2.28 -18.11
CA CYS A 116 12.46 2.85 -16.88
C CYS A 116 13.06 2.26 -15.59
N GLY A 117 14.05 1.36 -15.69
CA GLY A 117 14.60 0.63 -14.54
C GLY A 117 15.27 1.50 -13.48
N ASN A 118 15.51 2.79 -13.76
CA ASN A 118 16.03 3.76 -12.80
C ASN A 118 14.94 4.45 -11.95
N LEU A 119 13.65 4.31 -12.30
CA LEU A 119 12.55 4.94 -11.56
C LEU A 119 12.25 4.22 -10.25
N ILE A 120 12.23 2.89 -10.29
CA ILE A 120 12.03 2.02 -9.14
C ILE A 120 12.69 0.67 -9.42
N SER A 121 13.48 0.18 -8.46
CA SER A 121 14.18 -1.09 -8.60
C SER A 121 13.39 -2.26 -8.01
N GLY A 122 13.66 -3.49 -8.46
CA GLY A 122 13.08 -4.69 -7.84
C GLY A 122 13.38 -4.81 -6.34
N LYS A 123 14.58 -4.36 -5.91
CA LYS A 123 14.93 -4.30 -4.49
C LYS A 123 14.02 -3.32 -3.73
N GLN A 124 13.83 -2.11 -4.27
CA GLN A 124 12.97 -1.11 -3.66
C GLN A 124 11.50 -1.56 -3.59
N MET A 125 10.99 -2.23 -4.63
CA MET A 125 9.64 -2.82 -4.59
C MET A 125 9.51 -3.86 -3.46
N GLN A 126 10.50 -4.73 -3.30
CA GLN A 126 10.51 -5.71 -2.21
C GLN A 126 10.59 -5.03 -0.82
N GLU A 127 11.46 -4.02 -0.66
CA GLU A 127 11.58 -3.27 0.60
C GLU A 127 10.27 -2.56 0.96
N ILE A 128 9.55 -2.01 -0.02
CA ILE A 128 8.22 -1.41 0.19
C ILE A 128 7.21 -2.43 0.70
N LEU A 129 7.12 -3.59 0.03
CA LEU A 129 6.20 -4.66 0.44
C LEU A 129 6.52 -5.15 1.86
N LEU A 130 7.80 -5.37 2.16
CA LEU A 130 8.22 -5.78 3.51
C LEU A 130 7.89 -4.71 4.56
N ALA A 131 8.08 -3.43 4.25
CA ALA A 131 7.79 -2.34 5.18
C ALA A 131 6.29 -2.24 5.45
N HIS A 132 5.47 -2.40 4.41
CA HIS A 132 4.02 -2.46 4.52
C HIS A 132 3.58 -3.61 5.46
N GLU A 133 4.06 -4.85 5.22
CA GLU A 133 3.69 -5.98 6.09
C GLU A 133 4.24 -5.86 7.51
N LEU A 134 5.42 -5.26 7.69
CA LEU A 134 5.97 -4.96 9.02
C LEU A 134 5.05 -4.01 9.80
N PHE A 135 4.40 -3.04 9.14
CA PHE A 135 3.40 -2.21 9.81
C PHE A 135 2.23 -3.03 10.31
N HIS A 136 1.70 -3.97 9.53
CA HIS A 136 0.60 -4.82 9.97
C HIS A 136 0.98 -5.72 11.15
N TRP A 137 2.25 -6.14 11.25
CA TRP A 137 2.75 -6.76 12.48
C TRP A 137 2.67 -5.80 13.68
N TYR A 138 3.14 -4.55 13.55
CA TYR A 138 2.98 -3.55 14.63
C TYR A 138 1.51 -3.29 14.96
N GLU A 139 0.64 -3.23 13.95
CA GLU A 139 -0.79 -3.05 14.10
C GLU A 139 -1.42 -4.17 14.93
N TYR A 140 -0.99 -5.41 14.71
CA TYR A 140 -1.40 -6.55 15.51
C TYR A 140 -0.85 -6.49 16.95
N GLN A 141 0.43 -6.15 17.12
CA GLN A 141 1.07 -6.11 18.45
C GLN A 141 0.55 -4.96 19.33
N LYS A 142 0.15 -3.84 18.73
CA LYS A 142 -0.29 -2.63 19.43
C LYS A 142 -1.79 -2.38 19.17
N ALA A 143 -2.62 -3.12 19.90
CA ALA A 143 -4.08 -3.02 19.78
C ALA A 143 -4.65 -1.61 20.05
N ASP A 144 -3.89 -0.74 20.70
CA ASP A 144 -4.25 0.64 21.03
C ASP A 144 -3.93 1.66 19.94
N LEU A 145 -3.26 1.24 18.85
CA LEU A 145 -2.97 2.12 17.72
C LEU A 145 -4.24 2.82 17.20
N PRO A 146 -4.18 4.11 16.84
CA PRO A 146 -5.37 4.84 16.40
C PRO A 146 -6.13 4.20 15.22
N THR A 147 -5.43 3.51 14.32
CA THR A 147 -6.01 2.81 13.17
C THR A 147 -6.78 1.53 13.55
N ASN A 148 -6.54 0.98 14.75
CA ASN A 148 -7.29 -0.13 15.31
C ASN A 148 -8.61 0.30 15.97
N GLN A 149 -8.80 1.60 16.22
CA GLN A 149 -9.95 2.10 16.95
C GLN A 149 -11.22 2.12 16.09
N LYS A 150 -12.36 1.93 16.76
CA LYS A 150 -13.68 2.09 16.14
C LYS A 150 -14.03 3.58 16.03
N VAL A 151 -13.70 4.18 14.90
CA VAL A 151 -13.81 5.63 14.68
C VAL A 151 -15.13 6.06 14.05
N LEU A 152 -15.82 5.18 13.31
CA LEU A 152 -17.05 5.54 12.60
C LEU A 152 -18.29 5.13 13.39
N SER A 153 -19.10 6.11 13.80
CA SER A 153 -20.42 5.87 14.39
C SER A 153 -21.43 5.46 13.32
N LEU A 154 -22.00 4.27 13.43
CA LEU A 154 -23.00 3.75 12.49
C LEU A 154 -24.42 4.14 12.88
N TRP A 155 -24.72 4.12 14.18
CA TRP A 155 -25.99 4.55 14.73
C TRP A 155 -25.85 4.81 16.23
N LYS A 156 -26.80 5.61 16.74
CA LYS A 156 -26.92 5.93 18.16
C LYS A 156 -28.39 5.86 18.58
N ILE A 157 -28.67 5.11 19.63
CA ILE A 157 -29.99 5.02 20.25
C ILE A 157 -29.80 5.32 21.74
N GLY A 158 -30.15 6.54 22.16
CA GLY A 158 -29.91 7.00 23.53
C GLY A 158 -28.40 6.99 23.89
N PRO A 159 -27.99 6.40 25.03
CA PRO A 159 -26.57 6.30 25.41
C PRO A 159 -25.82 5.20 24.64
N LEU A 160 -26.51 4.34 23.89
CA LEU A 160 -25.89 3.27 23.11
C LEU A 160 -25.43 3.81 21.76
N GLU A 161 -24.16 3.60 21.45
CA GLU A 161 -23.55 3.98 20.19
C GLU A 161 -22.82 2.78 19.60
N ASN A 162 -23.14 2.43 18.35
CA ASN A 162 -22.42 1.40 17.63
C ASN A 162 -21.37 2.04 16.72
N LYS A 163 -20.10 1.66 16.94
CA LYS A 163 -18.96 2.13 16.16
C LYS A 163 -18.29 0.98 15.42
N SER A 164 -17.78 1.28 14.23
CA SER A 164 -16.99 0.37 13.42
C SER A 164 -15.58 0.90 13.18
N ARG A 165 -14.64 -0.04 13.01
CA ARG A 165 -13.31 0.24 12.47
C ARG A 165 -13.44 0.43 10.95
N LEU A 166 -12.53 1.21 10.39
CA LEU A 166 -12.35 1.36 8.94
C LEU A 166 -11.09 0.60 8.55
N VAL A 167 -11.23 -0.40 7.67
CA VAL A 167 -10.11 -1.26 7.23
C VAL A 167 -9.09 -0.44 6.45
N SER A 168 -9.56 0.51 5.65
CA SER A 168 -8.73 1.45 4.88
C SER A 168 -7.72 2.24 5.72
N LEU A 169 -7.94 2.42 7.03
CA LEU A 169 -6.98 3.15 7.87
C LEU A 169 -5.71 2.35 8.16
N GLY A 170 -5.82 1.03 8.29
CA GLY A 170 -4.65 0.16 8.42
C GLY A 170 -3.81 0.23 7.14
N GLU A 171 -4.45 0.14 5.98
CA GLU A 171 -3.79 0.25 4.67
C GLU A 171 -3.08 1.61 4.46
N ILE A 172 -3.78 2.73 4.72
CA ILE A 172 -3.20 4.07 4.57
C ILE A 172 -2.01 4.23 5.52
N ALA A 173 -2.12 3.75 6.76
CA ALA A 173 -1.03 3.82 7.73
C ALA A 173 0.15 2.90 7.36
N ALA A 174 -0.10 1.71 6.80
CA ALA A 174 0.95 0.83 6.30
C ALA A 174 1.73 1.46 5.14
N MET A 175 1.03 2.12 4.21
CA MET A 175 1.67 2.85 3.12
C MET A 175 2.43 4.09 3.63
N ALA A 176 1.88 4.84 4.58
CA ALA A 176 2.58 5.96 5.21
C ALA A 176 3.84 5.51 5.97
N PHE A 177 3.73 4.39 6.70
CA PHE A 177 4.86 3.76 7.38
C PHE A 177 5.96 3.37 6.39
N ALA A 178 5.61 2.68 5.29
CA ALA A 178 6.58 2.29 4.26
C ALA A 178 7.24 3.51 3.61
N LYS A 179 6.46 4.55 3.30
CA LYS A 179 6.95 5.82 2.74
C LYS A 179 7.96 6.49 3.65
N GLU A 180 7.65 6.64 4.93
CA GLU A 180 8.54 7.26 5.93
C GLU A 180 9.76 6.38 6.22
N MET A 181 9.58 5.07 6.44
CA MET A 181 10.67 4.13 6.75
C MET A 181 11.75 4.08 5.67
N LEU A 182 11.33 4.20 4.41
CA LEU A 182 12.21 4.10 3.24
C LEU A 182 12.52 5.48 2.62
N ALA A 183 12.09 6.57 3.25
CA ALA A 183 12.28 7.94 2.78
C ALA A 183 11.87 8.15 1.31
N LEU A 184 10.71 7.62 0.92
CA LEU A 184 10.23 7.70 -0.46
C LEU A 184 9.61 9.06 -0.76
N SER A 185 9.86 9.57 -1.97
CA SER A 185 9.27 10.81 -2.46
C SER A 185 7.89 10.63 -3.10
N TYR A 186 7.35 9.41 -3.09
CA TYR A 186 6.09 9.02 -3.74
C TYR A 186 5.31 8.07 -2.85
N SER A 187 4.02 7.89 -3.13
CA SER A 187 3.16 6.96 -2.40
C SER A 187 3.46 5.50 -2.75
N PRO A 188 3.65 4.60 -1.77
CA PRO A 188 3.82 3.16 -2.02
C PRO A 188 2.67 2.49 -2.79
N TYR A 189 1.46 3.07 -2.77
CA TYR A 189 0.31 2.56 -3.52
C TYR A 189 0.55 2.45 -5.04
N ILE A 190 1.60 3.07 -5.60
CA ILE A 190 1.97 2.84 -7.00
C ILE A 190 2.19 1.35 -7.30
N LEU A 191 2.60 0.54 -6.32
CA LEU A 191 2.85 -0.88 -6.51
C LEU A 191 1.58 -1.68 -6.84
N ASP A 192 0.41 -1.22 -6.41
CA ASP A 192 -0.87 -1.82 -6.76
C ASP A 192 -1.08 -1.84 -8.28
N VAL A 193 -0.57 -0.84 -8.99
CA VAL A 193 -0.61 -0.80 -10.45
C VAL A 193 0.60 -1.50 -11.05
N LEU A 194 1.81 -1.19 -10.58
CA LEU A 194 3.05 -1.65 -11.22
C LEU A 194 3.24 -3.17 -11.15
N LEU A 195 2.89 -3.79 -10.03
CA LEU A 195 3.01 -5.24 -9.87
C LEU A 195 1.93 -6.00 -10.67
N LEU A 196 0.82 -5.34 -11.02
CA LEU A 196 -0.21 -5.92 -11.89
C LEU A 196 0.17 -5.90 -13.36
N LEU A 197 1.08 -5.02 -13.81
CA LEU A 197 1.44 -4.91 -15.23
C LEU A 197 1.82 -6.26 -15.86
N THR A 198 2.51 -7.12 -15.11
CA THR A 198 2.95 -8.43 -15.59
C THR A 198 2.12 -9.61 -15.07
N VAL A 199 1.11 -9.33 -14.25
CA VAL A 199 0.27 -10.36 -13.60
C VAL A 199 -1.16 -10.33 -14.17
N ASN A 200 -1.73 -9.14 -14.29
CA ASN A 200 -3.06 -8.91 -14.86
C ASN A 200 -3.10 -7.49 -15.46
N LEU A 201 -2.74 -7.39 -16.74
CA LEU A 201 -2.67 -6.11 -17.46
C LEU A 201 -4.03 -5.40 -17.53
N GLY A 202 -5.13 -6.15 -17.64
CA GLY A 202 -6.49 -5.59 -17.66
C GLY A 202 -6.83 -4.88 -16.35
N LEU A 203 -6.54 -5.51 -15.21
CA LEU A 203 -6.73 -4.90 -13.90
C LEU A 203 -5.75 -3.75 -13.66
N ALA A 204 -4.49 -3.86 -14.10
CA ALA A 204 -3.52 -2.77 -14.02
C ALA A 204 -4.05 -1.51 -14.74
N ARG A 205 -4.63 -1.70 -15.94
CA ARG A 205 -5.27 -0.64 -16.72
C ARG A 205 -6.48 -0.03 -16.02
N GLU A 206 -7.34 -0.86 -15.44
CA GLU A 206 -8.49 -0.37 -14.68
C GLU A 206 -8.04 0.47 -13.48
N LEU A 207 -7.12 -0.04 -12.67
CA LEU A 207 -6.62 0.67 -11.48
C LEU A 207 -5.90 1.97 -11.85
N TYR A 208 -5.05 1.96 -12.88
CA TYR A 208 -4.39 3.17 -13.36
C TYR A 208 -5.40 4.26 -13.74
N ASN A 209 -6.43 3.89 -14.51
CA ASN A 209 -7.46 4.85 -14.95
C ASN A 209 -8.35 5.33 -13.80
N THR A 210 -8.66 4.47 -12.83
CA THR A 210 -9.34 4.87 -11.60
C THR A 210 -8.54 5.92 -10.84
N VAL A 211 -7.23 5.69 -10.66
CA VAL A 211 -6.32 6.64 -10.01
C VAL A 211 -6.24 7.97 -10.77
N LEU A 212 -6.14 7.93 -12.11
CA LEU A 212 -6.16 9.16 -12.92
C LEU A 212 -7.47 9.92 -12.77
N GLY A 213 -8.61 9.22 -12.78
CA GLY A 213 -9.93 9.84 -12.58
C GLY A 213 -10.04 10.53 -11.22
N LEU A 214 -9.53 9.91 -10.15
CA LEU A 214 -9.46 10.51 -8.82
C LEU A 214 -8.53 11.74 -8.78
N ALA A 215 -7.51 11.77 -9.62
CA ALA A 215 -6.62 12.93 -9.79
C ALA A 215 -7.20 14.04 -10.69
N GLY A 216 -8.38 13.84 -11.29
CA GLY A 216 -8.94 14.75 -12.28
C GLY A 216 -8.19 14.75 -13.62
N LEU A 217 -7.43 13.69 -13.90
CA LEU A 217 -6.67 13.49 -15.13
C LEU A 217 -7.47 12.68 -16.15
N PRO A 218 -7.26 12.90 -17.46
CA PRO A 218 -7.93 12.13 -18.49
C PRO A 218 -7.51 10.65 -18.44
N LYS A 219 -8.42 9.76 -18.86
CA LYS A 219 -8.13 8.34 -19.03
C LYS A 219 -6.94 8.15 -19.98
N CYS A 220 -6.09 7.18 -19.68
CA CYS A 220 -5.05 6.75 -20.61
C CYS A 220 -5.69 6.12 -21.86
N PRO A 221 -5.28 6.51 -23.08
CA PRO A 221 -5.75 5.89 -24.32
C PRO A 221 -5.53 4.38 -24.31
N ASP A 222 -6.39 3.62 -24.97
CA ASP A 222 -6.30 2.15 -24.95
C ASP A 222 -5.06 1.65 -25.73
N GLU A 223 -4.66 2.38 -26.77
CA GLU A 223 -3.46 2.14 -27.58
C GLU A 223 -2.17 2.21 -26.75
N ALA A 224 -2.18 2.99 -25.66
CA ALA A 224 -1.05 3.09 -24.75
C ALA A 224 -0.72 1.76 -24.04
N TRP A 225 -1.68 0.83 -24.00
CA TRP A 225 -1.55 -0.46 -23.34
C TRP A 225 -1.13 -1.59 -24.29
N GLU A 226 -1.16 -1.37 -25.61
CA GLU A 226 -0.78 -2.38 -26.61
C GLU A 226 0.72 -2.71 -26.60
N GLU A 227 1.53 -1.83 -26.00
CA GLU A 227 2.98 -1.97 -25.93
C GLU A 227 3.48 -2.82 -24.73
N PHE A 228 2.58 -3.38 -23.92
CA PHE A 228 2.90 -4.09 -22.67
C PHE A 228 3.05 -5.60 -22.81
#